data_AF-A0A5C8GDW9-F1
#
_entry.id   AF-A0A5C8GDW9-F1
#
_cell.length_a   1.000
_cell.length_b   1.000
_cell.length_c   1.000
_cell.angle_alpha   90.00
_cell.angle_beta   90.00
_cell.angle_gamma   90.00
#
_symmetry.space_group_name_H-M   'P 1'
#
loop_
_entity.id
_entity.type
_entity.pdbx_description
1 polymer ?
#
loop_
_entity_poly.entity_id
_entity_poly.type
_entity_poly.pdbx_seq_one_letter_code
_entity_poly.pdbx_strand_id
1 'polypeptide(L)' 'MKLTHSQISEILSNYTSSSEGFVTLQSLIMNSLMYHERELFVSENAHEQCNGFRSRRWYSHGFEFSLRIPRSRSGNFYP' A
#
# COMPACT_ATOMS: atom_id res chain seq x y z
N MET A 1 9.52 10.49 -15.55
CA MET A 1 8.45 11.49 -15.80
C MET A 1 7.93 11.97 -14.45
N LYS A 2 7.95 13.27 -14.15
CA LYS A 2 7.32 13.83 -12.95
C LYS A 2 5.93 14.37 -13.33
N LEU A 3 4.88 13.87 -12.69
CA LEU A 3 3.53 14.38 -12.89
C LEU A 3 3.39 15.78 -12.25
N THR A 4 2.62 16.65 -12.89
CA THR A 4 2.28 17.95 -12.29
C THR A 4 1.22 17.77 -11.21
N HIS A 5 1.13 18.72 -10.28
CA HIS A 5 0.11 18.71 -9.24
C HIS A 5 -1.32 18.66 -9.82
N SER A 6 -1.57 19.37 -10.92
CA SER A 6 -2.87 19.34 -11.62
C SER A 6 -3.21 17.95 -12.14
N GLN A 7 -2.24 17.25 -12.74
CA GLN A 7 -2.45 15.90 -13.26
C GLN A 7 -2.72 14.90 -12.13
N ILE A 8 -2.02 15.04 -11.00
CA ILE A 8 -2.27 14.21 -9.81
C ILE A 8 -3.69 14.44 -9.29
N SER A 9 -4.10 15.70 -9.17
CA SER A 9 -5.45 16.05 -8.70
C SER A 9 -6.55 15.51 -9.61
N GLU A 10 -6.35 15.55 -10.92
CA GLU A 10 -7.30 15.03 -11.91
C GLU A 10 -7.39 13.49 -11.84
N ILE A 11 -6.26 12.80 -11.72
CA ILE A 11 -6.25 11.36 -11.52
C ILE A 11 -7.00 11.00 -10.24
N LEU A 12 -6.71 11.69 -9.12
CA LEU A 12 -7.37 11.43 -7.85
C LEU A 12 -8.89 11.69 -7.94
N SER A 13 -9.31 12.79 -8.57
CA SER A 13 -10.75 13.08 -8.70
C SER A 13 -11.48 11.99 -9.47
N ASN A 14 -10.87 11.49 -10.56
CA ASN A 14 -11.42 10.41 -11.38
C ASN A 14 -11.61 9.12 -10.58
N TYR A 15 -10.63 8.73 -9.76
CA TYR A 15 -10.74 7.55 -8.91
C TYR A 15 -11.72 7.75 -7.74
N THR A 16 -11.82 8.95 -7.17
CA THR A 16 -12.76 9.22 -6.07
C THR A 16 -14.22 9.41 -6.52
N SER A 17 -14.46 9.51 -7.83
CA SER A 17 -15.81 9.70 -8.38
C SER A 17 -16.68 8.44 -8.29
N SER A 18 -16.10 7.27 -8.00
CA SER A 18 -16.85 6.02 -7.78
C SER A 18 -16.36 5.30 -6.53
N SER A 19 -17.24 4.49 -5.92
CA SER A 19 -16.90 3.68 -4.75
C SER A 19 -15.82 2.63 -5.07
N GLU A 20 -15.91 1.99 -6.24
CA GLU A 20 -14.92 1.02 -6.71
C GLU A 20 -13.56 1.70 -6.96
N GLY A 21 -13.57 2.88 -7.60
CA GLY A 21 -12.37 3.69 -7.82
C GLY A 21 -11.72 4.11 -6.50
N PHE A 22 -12.52 4.49 -5.51
CA PHE A 22 -12.02 4.82 -4.18
C PHE A 22 -11.39 3.60 -3.49
N VAL A 23 -12.05 2.44 -3.54
CA VAL A 23 -11.52 1.19 -2.95
C VAL A 23 -10.20 0.78 -3.58
N THR A 24 -10.10 0.85 -4.91
CA THR A 24 -8.87 0.53 -5.64
C THR A 24 -7.75 1.49 -5.31
N LEU A 25 -8.02 2.80 -5.31
CA LEU A 25 -7.05 3.84 -4.97
C LEU A 25 -6.53 3.67 -3.54
N GLN A 26 -7.43 3.51 -2.56
CA GLN A 26 -7.05 3.33 -1.16
C GLN A 26 -6.25 2.04 -0.96
N SER A 27 -6.65 0.94 -1.61
CA SER A 27 -5.91 -0.32 -1.55
C SER A 27 -4.50 -0.17 -2.13
N LEU A 28 -4.35 0.58 -3.23
CA LEU A 28 -3.05 0.84 -3.85
C LEU A 28 -2.16 1.71 -2.97
N ILE A 29 -2.71 2.78 -2.38
CA ILE A 29 -2.00 3.65 -1.43
C ILE A 29 -1.49 2.83 -0.25
N MET A 30 -2.35 2.08 0.42
CA MET A 30 -1.98 1.28 1.60
C MET A 30 -0.91 0.23 1.26
N ASN A 31 -1.08 -0.49 0.13
CA ASN A 31 -0.08 -1.47 -0.31
C ASN A 31 1.26 -0.82 -0.63
N SER A 32 1.26 0.37 -1.22
CA SER A 32 2.48 1.12 -1.52
C SER A 32 3.17 1.57 -0.24
N LEU A 33 2.44 2.18 0.70
CA LEU A 33 2.99 2.65 1.98
C LEU A 33 3.66 1.52 2.75
N MET A 34 2.94 0.41 2.97
CA MET A 34 3.48 -0.74 3.68
C MET A 34 4.71 -1.35 2.99
N TYR A 35 4.75 -1.34 1.66
CA TYR A 35 5.90 -1.82 0.90
C TYR A 35 7.14 -0.94 1.17
N HIS A 36 6.98 0.38 1.13
CA HIS A 36 8.08 1.32 1.37
C HIS A 36 8.54 1.29 2.84
N GLU A 37 7.62 1.14 3.80
CA GLU A 37 7.96 0.93 5.21
C GLU A 37 8.83 -0.32 5.39
N ARG A 38 8.52 -1.42 4.69
CA ARG A 38 9.38 -2.61 4.71
C ARG A 38 10.75 -2.34 4.10
N GLU A 39 10.82 -1.62 2.99
CA GLU A 39 12.11 -1.29 2.37
C GLU A 39 12.98 -0.45 3.30
N LEU A 40 12.39 0.52 4.00
CA LEU A 40 13.08 1.28 5.04
C LEU A 40 13.57 0.36 6.16
N PHE A 41 12.70 -0.51 6.68
CA PHE A 41 13.07 -1.48 7.71
C PHE A 41 14.25 -2.38 7.30
N VAL A 42 14.25 -2.90 6.07
CA VAL A 42 15.37 -3.74 5.58
C VAL A 42 16.63 -2.91 5.35
N SER A 43 16.51 -1.67 4.89
CA SER A 43 17.67 -0.79 4.74
C SER A 43 18.38 -0.51 6.08
N GLU A 44 17.62 -0.45 7.18
CA GLU A 44 18.14 -0.27 8.53
C GLU A 44 18.67 -1.58 9.15
N ASN A 45 18.23 -2.75 8.65
CA ASN A 45 18.55 -4.06 9.18
C ASN A 45 19.21 -4.95 8.11
N ALA A 46 20.53 -4.83 7.95
CA ALA A 46 21.30 -5.47 6.87
C ALA A 46 21.22 -7.02 6.81
N HIS A 47 20.84 -7.68 7.91
CA HIS A 47 20.67 -9.14 7.99
C HIS A 47 19.25 -9.59 7.63
N GLU A 48 18.33 -8.66 7.47
CA GLU A 48 16.92 -8.95 7.22
C GLU A 48 16.65 -9.19 5.75
N GLN A 49 15.78 -10.16 5.46
CA GLN A 49 15.35 -10.48 4.10
C GLN A 49 13.84 -10.31 3.96
N CYS A 50 13.38 -9.90 2.78
CA CYS A 50 11.96 -9.75 2.47
C CYS A 50 11.41 -11.04 1.84
N ASN A 51 10.61 -11.83 2.58
CA ASN A 51 10.03 -13.05 2.04
C ASN A 51 8.50 -12.99 1.93
N GLY A 52 8.06 -12.54 0.76
CA GLY A 52 6.68 -12.66 0.30
C GLY A 52 5.72 -11.64 0.91
N PHE A 53 4.44 -11.93 0.69
CA PHE A 53 3.31 -11.11 1.11
C PHE A 53 2.24 -12.00 1.72
N ARG A 54 1.41 -11.42 2.57
CA ARG A 54 0.25 -12.09 3.15
C ARG A 54 -1.02 -11.31 2.80
N SER A 55 -1.96 -12.00 2.15
CA SER A 55 -3.25 -11.40 1.81
C SER A 55 -4.07 -11.13 3.06
N ARG A 56 -4.67 -9.94 3.13
CA ARG A 56 -5.65 -9.54 4.15
C ARG A 56 -6.81 -8.80 3.48
N ARG A 57 -7.99 -8.99 4.05
CA ARG A 57 -9.16 -8.16 3.80
C ARG A 57 -9.32 -7.25 5.00
N TRP A 58 -9.41 -5.95 4.74
CA TRP A 58 -9.69 -4.94 5.76
C TRP A 58 -11.07 -4.35 5.48
N TYR A 59 -11.92 -4.33 6.51
CA TYR A 59 -13.27 -3.78 6.41
C TYR A 59 -13.32 -2.47 7.20
N SER A 60 -13.76 -1.40 6.55
CA SER A 60 -13.87 -0.09 7.18
C SER A 60 -14.96 0.72 6.49
N HIS A 61 -15.85 1.32 7.28
CA HIS A 61 -16.91 2.21 6.79
C HIS A 61 -17.76 1.63 5.64
N GLY A 62 -18.04 0.32 5.66
CA GLY A 62 -18.81 -0.36 4.61
C GLY A 62 -18.03 -0.73 3.35
N PHE A 63 -16.73 -0.46 3.31
CA PHE A 63 -15.83 -0.85 2.22
C PHE A 63 -14.96 -2.04 2.62
N GLU A 64 -14.65 -2.89 1.62
CA GLU A 64 -13.69 -3.99 1.74
C GLU A 64 -12.44 -3.67 0.91
N PHE A 65 -11.28 -3.67 1.56
CA PHE A 65 -9.99 -3.43 0.93
C PHE A 65 -9.16 -4.71 0.89
N SER A 66 -8.72 -5.10 -0.30
CA SER A 66 -7.83 -6.25 -0.50
C SER A 66 -6.37 -5.81 -0.44
N LEU A 67 -5.70 -6.17 0.65
CA LEU A 67 -4.34 -5.76 0.96
C LEU A 67 -3.36 -6.93 0.86
N ARG A 68 -2.13 -6.63 0.44
CA ARG A 68 -0.98 -7.55 0.42
C ARG A 68 0.05 -7.05 1.42
N ILE A 69 -0.06 -7.54 2.66
CA ILE A 69 0.80 -7.11 3.75
C ILE A 69 2.22 -7.68 3.53
N PRO A 70 3.25 -6.83 3.45
CA PRO A 70 4.63 -7.27 3.32
C PRO A 70 5.13 -7.99 4.57
N ARG A 71 6.03 -8.96 4.39
CA ARG A 71 6.66 -9.69 5.50
C ARG A 71 8.19 -9.64 5.42
N SER A 72 8.84 -9.62 6.58
CA SER A 72 10.25 -10.01 6.71
C SER A 72 10.37 -11.52 6.93
N ARG A 73 11.54 -12.08 6.63
CA ARG A 73 11.86 -13.51 6.78
C ARG A 73 11.87 -13.94 8.25
N SER A 74 12.35 -13.07 9.12
CA SER A 74 12.40 -13.24 10.58
C SER A 74 11.02 -13.12 11.23
N GLY A 75 10.08 -12.40 10.59
CA GLY A 75 8.80 -12.04 11.19
C GLY A 75 8.85 -10.78 12.09
N ASN A 76 10.00 -10.09 12.15
CA ASN A 76 10.17 -8.89 12.99
C ASN A 76 9.55 -7.61 12.42
N PHE A 77 9.13 -7.62 11.15
CA PHE A 77 8.53 -6.46 10.51
C PHE A 77 7.02 -6.41 10.73
N TYR A 78 6.54 -5.28 11.26
CA TYR A 78 5.13 -4.97 11.46
C TYR A 78 4.83 -3.63 10.78
N PRO A 79 4.16 -3.66 9.61
CA PRO A 79 3.66 -2.45 8.97
C PRO A 79 2.52 -1.82 9.77
#